data_AF-A0A561CLY2-F1
#
_entry.id   AF-A0A561CLY2-F1
#
_cell.length_a   1.000
_cell.length_b   1.000
_cell.length_c   1.000
_cell.angle_alpha   90.00
_cell.angle_beta   90.00
_cell.angle_gamma   90.00
#
_symmetry.space_group_name_H-M   'P 1'
#
loop_
_entity.id
_entity.type
_entity.pdbx_description
1 polymer ?
#
loop_
_entity_poly.entity_id
_entity_poly.type
_entity_poly.pdbx_seq_one_letter_code
_entity_poly.pdbx_strand_id
1 'polypeptide(L)'
;MGKSTDVFNFATLPFYWGVFPDYWGGFEPEKGKPRTKELKAAAQWLKDRSVTVKGHPLVWHTATAPWLLDMSNEQILKAQLARIEREVSDFKGLIDMWDVINEVVIMPIYDKYDNGITRICTFST
;
A
#
# COMPACT_ATOMS: atom_id res chain seq x y z
N MET A 1 -13.41 13.00 -23.70
CA MET A 1 -13.40 12.02 -22.60
C MET A 1 -12.43 10.90 -22.98
N GLY A 2 -11.63 10.36 -22.05
CA GLY A 2 -10.70 9.28 -22.38
C GLY A 2 -11.42 7.93 -22.37
N LYS A 3 -11.14 7.06 -23.37
CA LYS A 3 -11.86 5.80 -23.63
C LYS A 3 -12.09 4.89 -22.41
N SER A 4 -11.27 4.98 -21.37
CA SER A 4 -11.37 4.17 -20.15
C SER A 4 -12.49 4.61 -19.19
N THR A 5 -12.69 5.92 -19.00
CA THR A 5 -13.73 6.42 -18.07
C THR A 5 -15.13 6.35 -18.67
N ASP A 6 -15.23 6.07 -19.97
CA ASP A 6 -16.50 5.89 -20.67
C ASP A 6 -17.15 4.53 -20.36
N VAL A 7 -16.36 3.57 -19.84
CA VAL A 7 -16.81 2.21 -19.52
C VAL A 7 -16.58 1.81 -18.06
N PHE A 8 -15.62 2.44 -17.35
CA PHE A 8 -15.32 2.14 -15.95
C PHE A 8 -15.65 3.33 -15.04
N ASN A 9 -16.33 3.04 -13.93
CA ASN A 9 -16.69 4.00 -12.86
C ASN A 9 -15.94 3.73 -11.54
N PHE A 10 -14.99 2.79 -11.53
CA PHE A 10 -14.22 2.40 -10.37
C PHE A 10 -12.75 2.23 -10.73
N ALA A 11 -11.85 2.68 -9.85
CA ALA A 11 -10.41 2.55 -10.01
C ALA A 11 -9.75 2.17 -8.68
N THR A 12 -8.69 1.35 -8.78
CA THR A 12 -7.85 0.98 -7.65
C THR A 12 -6.49 1.66 -7.79
N LEU A 13 -6.05 2.39 -6.77
CA LEU A 13 -4.74 3.01 -6.73
C LEU A 13 -3.72 2.11 -6.00
N PRO A 14 -2.51 1.94 -6.54
CA PRO A 14 -1.52 1.01 -6.02
C PRO A 14 -0.72 1.64 -4.86
N PHE A 15 -1.00 1.19 -3.63
CA PHE A 15 -0.29 1.54 -2.41
C PHE A 15 0.79 0.51 -2.03
N TYR A 16 1.26 -0.31 -2.97
CA TYR A 16 2.35 -1.27 -2.75
C TYR A 16 3.54 -0.59 -2.06
N TRP A 17 3.87 -0.98 -0.83
CA TRP A 17 4.78 -0.20 0.02
C TRP A 17 6.15 -0.06 -0.64
N GLY A 18 6.71 -1.17 -1.10
CA GLY A 18 7.97 -1.21 -1.83
C GLY A 18 7.82 -1.76 -3.23
N VAL A 19 8.91 -2.32 -3.73
CA VAL A 19 9.06 -2.74 -5.13
C VAL A 19 8.72 -4.23 -5.23
N PHE A 20 7.90 -4.60 -6.19
CA PHE A 20 7.79 -6.00 -6.61
C PHE A 20 9.07 -6.37 -7.37
N PRO A 21 9.61 -7.59 -7.21
CA PRO A 21 10.57 -8.12 -8.18
C PRO A 21 10.01 -7.89 -9.59
N ASP A 22 10.78 -7.20 -10.44
CA ASP A 22 10.44 -6.87 -11.83
C ASP A 22 9.37 -5.80 -12.10
N TYR A 23 8.87 -5.09 -11.08
CA TYR A 23 7.83 -4.04 -11.26
C TYR A 23 8.32 -2.63 -10.95
N TRP A 24 7.79 -1.64 -11.69
CA TRP A 24 8.25 -0.25 -11.60
C TRP A 24 7.72 0.46 -10.35
N GLY A 25 8.59 0.58 -9.33
CA GLY A 25 8.56 1.57 -8.26
C GLY A 25 7.35 1.55 -7.32
N GLY A 26 7.57 1.09 -6.09
CA GLY A 26 6.60 1.16 -5.00
C GLY A 26 6.12 2.56 -4.65
N PHE A 27 5.17 2.61 -3.74
CA PHE A 27 4.63 3.83 -3.17
C PHE A 27 5.67 4.57 -2.32
N GLU A 28 6.49 3.87 -1.54
CA GLU A 28 7.56 4.45 -0.72
C GLU A 28 8.87 3.65 -0.91
N PRO A 29 9.51 3.78 -2.08
CA PRO A 29 10.71 3.00 -2.42
C PRO A 29 11.89 3.37 -1.53
N GLU A 30 11.95 4.62 -1.08
CA GLU A 30 12.91 5.12 -0.10
C GLU A 30 12.16 5.48 1.20
N LYS A 31 12.69 5.05 2.34
CA LYS A 31 12.09 5.29 3.66
C LYS A 31 11.84 6.78 3.89
N GLY A 32 10.60 7.15 4.20
CA GLY A 32 10.19 8.53 4.44
C GLY A 32 9.96 9.36 3.19
N LYS A 33 10.02 8.77 1.99
CA LYS A 33 9.78 9.46 0.72
C LYS A 33 8.63 8.80 -0.07
N PRO A 34 7.38 8.85 0.46
CA PRO A 34 6.23 8.31 -0.25
C PRO A 34 5.89 9.16 -1.47
N ARG A 35 5.39 8.53 -2.53
CA ARG A 35 4.85 9.14 -3.75
C ARG A 35 3.42 9.66 -3.54
N THR A 36 3.19 10.31 -2.40
CA THR A 36 1.87 10.78 -1.95
C THR A 36 1.31 11.82 -2.92
N LYS A 37 2.15 12.72 -3.44
CA LYS A 37 1.72 13.80 -4.35
C LYS A 37 1.17 13.22 -5.65
N GLU A 38 1.87 12.23 -6.21
CA GLU A 38 1.52 11.56 -7.46
C GLU A 38 0.19 10.82 -7.32
N LEU A 39 0.01 10.05 -6.25
CA LEU A 39 -1.24 9.32 -6.02
C LEU A 39 -2.39 10.25 -5.67
N LYS A 40 -2.17 11.36 -4.94
CA LYS A 40 -3.21 12.37 -4.70
C LYS A 40 -3.68 13.02 -6.00
N ALA A 41 -2.76 13.34 -6.90
CA ALA A 41 -3.11 13.87 -8.22
C ALA A 41 -3.96 12.87 -9.03
N ALA A 42 -3.60 11.58 -9.00
CA ALA A 42 -4.37 10.53 -9.64
C ALA A 42 -5.77 10.37 -9.01
N ALA A 43 -5.86 10.34 -7.68
CA ALA A 43 -7.12 10.22 -6.95
C ALA A 43 -8.06 11.40 -7.24
N GLN A 44 -7.53 12.63 -7.23
CA GLN A 44 -8.29 13.83 -7.56
C GLN A 44 -8.80 13.77 -9.00
N TRP A 45 -7.94 13.40 -9.96
CA TRP A 45 -8.32 13.32 -11.37
C TRP A 45 -9.46 12.31 -11.62
N LEU A 46 -9.45 11.19 -10.90
CA LEU A 46 -10.50 10.16 -10.93
C LEU A 46 -11.78 10.70 -10.29
N LYS A 47 -11.67 11.33 -9.12
CA LYS A 47 -12.80 11.91 -8.39
C LYS A 47 -13.51 13.00 -9.19
N ASP A 48 -12.76 13.87 -9.87
CA ASP A 48 -13.31 14.93 -10.75
C ASP A 48 -14.14 14.37 -11.91
N ARG A 49 -14.00 13.07 -12.21
CA ARG A 49 -14.72 12.33 -13.25
C ARG A 49 -15.76 11.36 -12.67
N SER A 50 -16.10 11.52 -11.39
CA SER A 50 -17.06 10.66 -10.68
C SER A 50 -16.66 9.18 -10.67
N VAL A 51 -15.36 8.88 -10.74
CA VAL A 51 -14.84 7.52 -10.59
C VAL A 51 -14.61 7.25 -9.11
N THR A 52 -15.20 6.18 -8.58
CA THR A 52 -14.96 5.71 -7.21
C THR A 52 -13.53 5.18 -7.10
N VAL A 53 -12.81 5.59 -6.05
CA VAL A 53 -11.41 5.22 -5.84
C VAL A 53 -11.27 4.31 -4.62
N LYS A 54 -10.54 3.20 -4.81
CA LYS A 54 -10.08 2.31 -3.72
C LYS A 54 -8.56 2.35 -3.60
N GLY A 55 -8.03 2.43 -2.38
CA GLY A 55 -6.60 2.24 -2.12
C GLY A 55 -6.26 0.76 -1.87
N HIS A 56 -5.21 0.25 -2.53
CA HIS A 56 -4.82 -1.15 -2.42
C HIS A 56 -3.29 -1.36 -2.42
N PRO A 57 -2.72 -2.08 -1.44
CA PRO A 57 -3.19 -2.27 -0.07
C PRO A 57 -2.31 -1.51 0.94
N LEU A 58 -2.73 -1.47 2.20
CA LEU A 58 -1.92 -0.86 3.26
C LEU A 58 -0.95 -1.83 3.96
N VAL A 59 -1.30 -3.12 4.04
CA VAL A 59 -0.45 -4.17 4.59
C VAL A 59 -0.43 -5.32 3.59
N TRP A 60 0.74 -5.70 3.10
CA TRP A 60 0.89 -6.85 2.22
C TRP A 60 2.34 -7.33 2.19
N HIS A 61 2.55 -8.64 2.24
CA HIS A 61 3.86 -9.28 2.33
C HIS A 61 4.60 -9.32 0.97
N THR A 62 3.88 -9.30 -0.14
CA THR A 62 4.47 -9.50 -1.47
C THR A 62 5.21 -8.26 -1.99
N ALA A 63 4.66 -7.06 -1.78
CA ALA A 63 5.22 -5.81 -2.31
C ALA A 63 5.70 -4.87 -1.19
N THR A 64 6.58 -5.39 -0.34
CA THR A 64 7.07 -4.70 0.87
C THR A 64 8.31 -3.86 0.59
N ALA A 65 8.54 -2.86 1.45
CA ALA A 65 9.73 -2.04 1.40
C ALA A 65 10.98 -2.82 1.89
N PRO A 66 12.05 -2.94 1.08
CA PRO A 66 13.27 -3.67 1.47
C PRO A 66 13.93 -3.10 2.74
N TRP A 67 13.84 -1.78 2.96
CA TRP A 67 14.40 -1.10 4.13
C TRP A 67 13.72 -1.49 5.46
N LEU A 68 12.62 -2.26 5.43
CA LEU A 68 12.05 -2.88 6.63
C LEU A 68 12.93 -4.01 7.18
N LEU A 69 13.75 -4.65 6.34
CA LEU A 69 14.60 -5.78 6.75
C LEU A 69 15.70 -5.36 7.72
N ASP A 70 16.09 -4.09 7.72
CA ASP A 70 17.08 -3.47 8.62
C ASP A 70 16.49 -3.11 9.99
N MET A 71 15.20 -3.36 10.22
CA MET A 71 14.46 -2.94 11.42
C MET A 71 14.10 -4.16 12.30
N SER A 72 13.98 -3.93 13.61
CA SER A 72 13.42 -4.92 14.54
C SER A 72 11.92 -5.12 14.31
N ASN A 73 11.36 -6.24 14.77
CA ASN A 73 9.92 -6.53 14.64
C ASN A 73 9.05 -5.42 15.26
N GLU A 74 9.44 -4.88 16.42
CA GLU A 74 8.75 -3.76 17.06
C GLU A 74 8.79 -2.49 16.18
N GLN A 75 9.96 -2.20 15.61
CA GLN A 75 10.12 -1.05 14.72
C GLN A 75 9.31 -1.22 13.43
N ILE A 76 9.22 -2.43 12.87
CA ILE A 76 8.39 -2.75 11.70
C ILE A 76 6.91 -2.54 12.03
N LEU A 77 6.43 -3.09 13.15
CA LEU A 77 5.04 -2.91 13.59
C LEU A 77 4.70 -1.43 13.74
N LYS A 78 5.57 -0.67 14.41
CA LYS A 78 5.39 0.78 14.58
C LYS A 78 5.36 1.51 13.24
N ALA A 79 6.25 1.16 12.31
CA ALA A 79 6.27 1.76 10.97
C ALA A 79 5.01 1.43 10.17
N GLN A 80 4.52 0.19 10.26
CA GLN A 80 3.32 -0.25 9.56
C GLN A 80 2.06 0.47 10.06
N LEU A 81 1.92 0.62 11.39
CA LEU A 81 0.82 1.37 11.99
C LEU A 81 0.90 2.86 11.62
N ALA A 82 2.07 3.47 11.72
CA ALA A 82 2.29 4.87 11.33
C ALA A 82 1.97 5.12 9.86
N ARG A 83 2.31 4.16 8.98
CA ARG A 83 1.96 4.23 7.56
C ARG A 83 0.44 4.18 7.35
N ILE A 84 -0.28 3.28 8.00
CA ILE A 84 -1.75 3.20 7.88
C ILE A 84 -2.36 4.54 8.27
N GLU A 85 -1.96 5.09 9.41
CA GLU A 85 -2.46 6.38 9.90
C GLU A 85 -2.13 7.52 8.93
N ARG A 86 -0.88 7.59 8.46
CA ARG A 86 -0.42 8.60 7.49
C ARG A 86 -1.24 8.55 6.20
N GLU A 87 -1.34 7.38 5.55
CA GLU A 87 -2.01 7.29 4.25
C GLU A 87 -3.52 7.52 4.34
N VAL A 88 -4.20 6.95 5.32
CA VAL A 88 -5.65 7.16 5.48
C VAL A 88 -5.94 8.64 5.79
N SER A 89 -5.10 9.28 6.60
CA SER A 89 -5.23 10.71 6.91
C SER A 89 -4.93 11.60 5.71
N ASP A 90 -3.84 11.32 5.00
CA ASP A 90 -3.41 12.11 3.84
C ASP A 90 -4.43 12.09 2.71
N PHE A 91 -5.06 10.94 2.47
CA PHE A 91 -6.02 10.75 1.37
C PHE A 91 -7.48 10.98 1.80
N LYS A 92 -7.70 11.55 2.99
CA LYS A 92 -9.05 11.88 3.48
C LYS A 92 -9.80 12.75 2.48
N GLY A 93 -11.02 12.34 2.15
CA GLY A 93 -11.86 13.02 1.16
C GLY A 93 -11.47 12.75 -0.29
N LEU A 94 -10.43 11.96 -0.57
CA LEU A 94 -10.09 11.47 -1.90
C LEU A 94 -10.37 9.98 -2.05
N ILE A 95 -10.15 9.19 -0.99
CA ILE A 95 -10.33 7.73 -0.98
C ILE A 95 -11.12 7.33 0.27
N ASP A 96 -12.27 6.69 0.06
CA ASP A 96 -13.16 6.23 1.14
C ASP A 96 -13.15 4.70 1.30
N MET A 97 -12.47 3.96 0.41
CA MET A 97 -12.40 2.50 0.43
C MET A 97 -10.95 2.03 0.42
N TRP A 98 -10.61 1.10 1.30
CA TRP A 98 -9.24 0.61 1.48
C TRP A 98 -9.19 -0.90 1.66
N ASP A 99 -8.28 -1.55 0.94
CA ASP A 99 -7.78 -2.86 1.34
C ASP A 99 -6.71 -2.63 2.42
N VAL A 100 -7.12 -2.62 3.68
CA VAL A 100 -6.19 -2.39 4.80
C VAL A 100 -5.14 -3.49 4.86
N ILE A 101 -5.56 -4.75 4.73
CA ILE A 101 -4.67 -5.91 4.76
C ILE A 101 -5.01 -6.80 3.56
N ASN A 102 -4.03 -7.15 2.75
CA ASN A 102 -4.18 -8.06 1.62
C ASN A 102 -3.58 -9.42 1.92
N GLU A 103 -4.29 -10.51 1.60
CA GLU A 103 -3.80 -11.90 1.72
C GLU A 103 -3.32 -12.28 3.13
N VAL A 104 -4.05 -11.86 4.16
CA VAL A 104 -3.65 -12.07 5.58
C VAL A 104 -3.41 -13.54 5.94
N VAL A 105 -4.17 -14.47 5.35
CA VAL A 105 -4.16 -15.91 5.72
C VAL A 105 -2.81 -16.56 5.42
N ILE A 106 -2.09 -16.11 4.38
CA ILE A 106 -0.80 -16.71 4.00
C ILE A 106 0.38 -16.04 4.71
N MET A 107 0.22 -14.83 5.26
CA MET A 107 1.33 -14.08 5.86
C MET A 107 2.13 -14.87 6.91
N PRO A 108 1.53 -15.63 7.85
CA PRO A 108 2.30 -16.37 8.85
C PRO A 108 3.16 -17.51 8.29
N ILE A 109 2.84 -17.99 7.08
CA ILE A 109 3.46 -19.16 6.45
C ILE A 109 4.10 -18.84 5.08
N TYR A 110 4.21 -17.56 4.72
CA TYR A 110 4.76 -17.14 3.44
C TYR A 110 6.29 -17.24 3.44
N ASP A 111 6.85 -18.08 2.57
CA ASP A 111 8.27 -18.44 2.55
C ASP A 111 8.99 -18.15 1.22
N LYS A 112 8.30 -17.53 0.25
CA LYS A 112 8.86 -17.26 -1.09
C LYS A 112 10.08 -16.33 -1.04
N TYR A 113 10.11 -15.38 -0.11
CA TYR A 113 11.25 -14.49 0.18
C TYR A 113 11.08 -13.79 1.53
N ASP A 114 12.22 -13.40 2.12
CA ASP A 114 12.23 -12.61 3.35
C ASP A 114 11.62 -11.23 3.13
N ASN A 115 10.78 -10.80 4.07
CA ASN A 115 10.11 -9.52 4.04
C ASN A 115 9.76 -9.07 5.46
N GLY A 116 9.67 -7.76 5.67
CA GLY A 116 9.40 -7.23 7.02
C GLY A 116 8.02 -7.59 7.57
N ILE A 117 7.02 -7.77 6.71
CA ILE A 117 5.62 -7.95 7.15
C ILE A 117 5.41 -9.33 7.76
N THR A 118 5.93 -10.40 7.17
CA THR A 118 5.77 -11.75 7.73
C THR A 118 6.42 -11.89 9.12
N ARG A 119 7.50 -11.14 9.40
CA ARG A 119 8.16 -11.11 10.72
C ARG A 119 7.26 -10.62 11.87
N ILE A 120 6.24 -9.81 11.56
CA ILE A 120 5.25 -9.33 12.55
C ILE A 120 3.95 -10.14 12.53
N CYS A 121 3.88 -11.22 11.75
CA CYS A 121 2.69 -12.07 11.60
C CYS A 121 2.82 -13.43 12.33
N THR A 122 3.89 -13.66 13.09
CA THR A 122 4.08 -14.89 13.87
C THR A 122 3.48 -14.77 15.26
N PHE A 123 2.87 -15.84 15.76
CA PHE A 123 2.43 -15.92 17.15
C PHE A 123 3.65 -16.02 18.07
N SER A 124 3.79 -15.11 19.03
CA SER A 124 4.67 -15.33 20.17
C SER A 124 4.03 -16.42 21.04
N THR A 125 4.58 -17.64 20.99
CA THR A 125 4.33 -18.68 22.00
C THR A 125 5.21 -18.43 23.21
#